data_AF-A0A0F8X4Z3-F1
#
_entry.id   AF-A0A0F8X4Z3-F1
#
_cell.length_a   1.000
_cell.length_b   1.000
_cell.length_c   1.000
_cell.angle_alpha   90.00
_cell.angle_beta   90.00
_cell.angle_gamma   90.00
#
_symmetry.space_group_name_H-M   'P 1'
#
loop_
_entity.id
_entity.type
_entity.pdbx_description
1 polymer ?
#
loop_
_entity_poly.entity_id
_entity_poly.type
_entity_poly.pdbx_seq_one_letter_code
_entity_poly.pdbx_strand_id
1 'polypeptide(L)'
;LVDGKLQSASRRFVVQRPYRPWIDYHAFIWAHYQGAHADLIRQAGYDGTIGPQSGAIEADLAFYPDNISYETFAYYHKRRDEHNAIRQAWAKHPDNRPLHHRRPSLTSEGTWERFTKRMNDAIERSARYRPVFYNMADEIGIADQSAVSDLDWEYSSRDAWRDWLQNEYRTVGALNRQWESNHASWAKVRGFFPSTHYMYDRLWADVLLARSFGTIEKFNRAFGTGYKSFADVVAGYAAVRTDDEGMTAAGLTEAHRGAAGVSRKLRTAFKSVDDAAAYLKKFEQWVARQDAADTRGWNLSWWCDFREYMDEYMARGLARARDIADLDDLLDLFQHLGRSRDQDAVPQRIRRQTQGAVGCGILIGRDI
;
A
#
# COMPACT_ATOMS: atom_id res chain seq x y z
N LEU A 1 21.96 59.80 -5.92
CA LEU A 1 20.97 60.38 -4.99
C LEU A 1 19.86 60.99 -5.86
N VAL A 2 18.58 60.77 -5.57
CA VAL A 2 17.49 61.60 -6.10
C VAL A 2 16.96 62.36 -4.88
N ASP A 3 16.90 63.69 -4.95
CA ASP A 3 16.59 64.60 -3.83
C ASP A 3 17.43 64.39 -2.56
N GLY A 4 18.75 64.20 -2.72
CA GLY A 4 19.67 64.07 -1.58
C GLY A 4 19.56 62.75 -0.80
N LYS A 5 18.73 61.79 -1.23
CA LYS A 5 18.64 60.44 -0.65
C LYS A 5 19.28 59.38 -1.54
N LEU A 6 19.99 58.42 -0.92
CA LEU A 6 20.62 57.30 -1.61
C LEU A 6 19.53 56.37 -2.14
N GLN A 7 19.29 56.48 -3.45
CA GLN A 7 18.45 55.55 -4.17
C GLN A 7 19.30 54.30 -4.41
N SER A 8 19.18 53.29 -3.54
CA SER A 8 19.70 51.96 -3.84
C SER A 8 18.61 51.18 -4.57
N ALA A 9 18.82 51.00 -5.87
CA ALA A 9 18.07 50.00 -6.62
C ALA A 9 18.89 48.72 -6.59
N SER A 10 18.50 47.74 -5.76
CA SER A 10 19.01 46.38 -5.87
C SER A 10 18.05 45.57 -6.73
N ARG A 11 18.59 44.84 -7.71
CA ARG A 11 17.87 43.77 -8.40
C ARG A 11 18.54 42.45 -8.08
N ARG A 12 17.74 41.48 -7.64
CA ARG A 12 18.17 40.10 -7.44
C ARG A 12 17.83 39.33 -8.71
N PHE A 13 18.80 38.63 -9.26
CA PHE A 13 18.58 37.73 -10.39
C PHE A 13 18.98 36.32 -9.98
N VAL A 14 18.18 35.34 -10.37
CA VAL A 14 18.50 33.93 -10.17
C VAL A 14 19.28 33.49 -11.40
N VAL A 15 20.55 33.11 -11.22
CA VAL A 15 21.37 32.59 -12.32
C VAL A 15 21.13 31.09 -12.41
N GLN A 16 20.55 30.64 -13.51
CA GLN A 16 20.43 29.22 -13.80
C GLN A 16 21.75 28.70 -14.38
N ARG A 17 22.46 27.85 -13.64
CA ARG A 17 23.61 27.13 -14.18
C ARG A 17 23.13 26.05 -15.17
N PRO A 18 23.87 25.78 -16.26
CA PRO A 18 23.56 24.66 -17.15
C PRO A 18 23.52 23.35 -16.37
N TYR A 19 22.65 22.42 -16.78
CA TYR A 19 22.69 21.06 -16.27
C TYR A 19 24.08 20.47 -16.54
N ARG A 20 24.68 19.88 -15.51
CA ARG A 20 25.90 19.08 -15.63
C ARG A 20 25.51 17.60 -15.47
N PRO A 21 26.11 16.68 -16.24
CA PRO A 21 25.96 15.25 -15.97
C PRO A 21 26.25 14.95 -14.50
N TRP A 22 25.42 14.13 -13.86
CA TRP A 22 25.67 13.69 -12.49
C TRP A 22 26.88 12.76 -12.49
N ILE A 23 27.97 13.18 -11.84
CA ILE A 23 29.19 12.37 -11.71
C ILE A 23 29.48 11.97 -10.25
N ASP A 24 28.59 12.34 -9.33
CA ASP A 24 28.74 12.10 -7.88
C ASP A 24 27.33 12.01 -7.23
N TYR A 25 27.07 12.64 -6.08
CA TYR A 25 25.76 12.63 -5.42
C TYR A 25 25.33 14.04 -4.95
N HIS A 26 24.03 14.19 -4.69
CA HIS A 26 23.46 15.34 -3.96
C HIS A 26 23.00 14.88 -2.57
N ALA A 27 23.21 15.70 -1.55
CA ALA A 27 22.81 15.44 -0.18
C ALA A 27 21.64 16.37 0.20
N PHE A 28 20.44 15.80 0.28
CA PHE A 28 19.22 16.54 0.59
C PHE A 28 18.82 16.41 2.05
N ILE A 29 18.47 17.54 2.66
CA ILE A 29 17.76 17.53 3.94
C ILE A 29 16.25 17.45 3.70
N TRP A 30 15.61 16.42 4.27
CA TRP A 30 14.17 16.17 4.11
C TRP A 30 13.30 17.22 4.82
N ALA A 31 13.76 17.77 5.95
CA ALA A 31 12.97 18.76 6.69
C ALA A 31 12.98 20.15 6.03
N HIS A 32 11.90 20.88 6.22
CA HIS A 32 11.77 22.25 5.74
C HIS A 32 12.56 23.22 6.62
N TYR A 33 13.55 23.88 6.04
CA TYR A 33 14.29 24.97 6.69
C TYR A 33 14.10 26.27 5.92
N GLN A 34 13.95 27.37 6.65
CA GLN A 34 13.91 28.70 6.04
C GLN A 34 15.28 29.04 5.42
N GLY A 35 15.30 29.87 4.37
CA GLY A 35 16.52 30.25 3.65
C GLY A 35 17.63 30.85 4.53
N ALA A 36 17.28 31.44 5.68
CA ALA A 36 18.24 31.92 6.67
C ALA A 36 19.18 30.82 7.24
N HIS A 37 18.80 29.54 7.12
CA HIS A 37 19.60 28.41 7.58
C HIS A 37 20.50 27.81 6.49
N ALA A 38 20.48 28.35 5.27
CA ALA A 38 21.19 27.72 4.14
C ALA A 38 22.70 27.57 4.37
N ASP A 39 23.34 28.53 5.03
CA ASP A 39 24.77 28.42 5.35
C ASP A 39 25.04 27.30 6.37
N LEU A 40 24.15 27.08 7.33
CA LEU A 40 24.25 25.97 8.28
C LEU A 40 24.01 24.61 7.59
N ILE A 41 23.05 24.55 6.65
CA ILE A 41 22.78 23.35 5.83
C ILE A 41 24.04 22.97 5.05
N ARG A 42 24.70 23.94 4.41
CA ARG A 42 25.97 23.72 3.70
C ARG A 42 27.11 23.31 4.62
N GLN A 43 27.24 23.96 5.77
CA GLN A 43 28.26 23.59 6.77
C GLN A 43 28.09 22.16 7.27
N ALA A 44 26.85 21.66 7.32
CA ALA A 44 26.53 20.28 7.65
C ALA A 44 26.75 19.29 6.48
N GLY A 45 27.19 19.76 5.31
CA GLY A 45 27.50 18.92 4.16
C GLY A 45 26.32 18.64 3.23
N TYR A 46 25.18 19.31 3.41
CA TYR A 46 24.02 19.19 2.53
C TYR A 46 24.01 20.32 1.50
N ASP A 47 23.61 20.00 0.28
CA ASP A 47 23.55 20.93 -0.84
C ASP A 47 22.12 21.08 -1.41
N GLY A 48 21.15 20.35 -0.86
CA GLY A 48 19.75 20.47 -1.26
C GLY A 48 18.71 20.28 -0.18
N THR A 49 17.46 20.59 -0.53
CA THR A 49 16.28 20.45 0.36
C THR A 49 15.00 20.13 -0.42
N ILE A 50 13.90 19.82 0.27
CA ILE A 50 12.57 19.68 -0.34
C ILE A 50 12.03 21.05 -0.78
N GLY A 51 11.49 21.14 -2.01
CA GLY A 51 11.02 22.39 -2.63
C GLY A 51 9.84 22.22 -3.61
N PRO A 52 9.57 23.19 -4.52
CA PRO A 52 10.18 24.51 -4.58
C PRO A 52 9.57 25.43 -3.52
N GLN A 53 10.40 25.93 -2.60
CA GLN A 53 10.06 27.10 -1.79
C GLN A 53 11.00 28.23 -2.22
N SER A 54 10.50 29.48 -2.21
CA SER A 54 11.31 30.66 -2.58
C SER A 54 12.62 30.71 -1.80
N GLY A 55 12.61 30.31 -0.52
CA GLY A 55 13.80 30.25 0.32
C GLY A 55 14.91 29.31 -0.16
N ALA A 56 14.58 28.17 -0.78
CA ALA A 56 15.60 27.23 -1.30
C ALA A 56 16.27 27.79 -2.56
N ILE A 57 15.46 28.36 -3.47
CA ILE A 57 15.92 28.97 -4.71
C ILE A 57 16.74 30.24 -4.43
N GLU A 58 16.26 31.11 -3.53
CA GLU A 58 16.95 32.33 -3.13
C GLU A 58 18.28 32.04 -2.42
N ALA A 59 18.34 30.91 -1.73
CA ALA A 59 19.52 30.50 -0.99
C ALA A 59 20.48 29.62 -1.80
N ASP A 60 20.29 29.45 -3.11
CA ASP A 60 21.17 28.64 -3.99
C ASP A 60 21.40 27.21 -3.46
N LEU A 61 20.32 26.56 -3.03
CA LEU A 61 20.28 25.13 -2.70
C LEU A 61 19.60 24.36 -3.84
N ALA A 62 20.11 23.16 -4.12
CA ALA A 62 19.40 22.20 -4.95
C ALA A 62 18.05 21.84 -4.32
N PHE A 63 17.06 21.48 -5.13
CA PHE A 63 15.78 21.03 -4.58
C PHE A 63 15.12 19.97 -5.45
N TYR A 64 14.18 19.23 -4.86
CA TYR A 64 13.21 18.41 -5.58
C TYR A 64 11.78 18.72 -5.09
N PRO A 65 10.80 18.77 -6.00
CA PRO A 65 9.38 18.76 -5.64
C PRO A 65 9.03 17.42 -5.03
N ASP A 66 8.52 17.47 -3.80
CA ASP A 66 8.14 16.29 -3.06
C ASP A 66 6.64 15.99 -3.18
N ASN A 67 6.29 14.71 -3.14
CA ASN A 67 4.91 14.23 -3.10
C ASN A 67 4.01 14.79 -4.23
N ILE A 68 4.52 14.96 -5.45
CA ILE A 68 3.78 15.66 -6.52
C ILE A 68 2.52 14.91 -7.02
N SER A 69 2.35 13.65 -6.65
CA SER A 69 1.27 12.77 -7.07
C SER A 69 0.88 11.77 -5.97
N TYR A 70 1.01 12.18 -4.70
CA TYR A 70 0.70 11.33 -3.54
C TYR A 70 -0.74 10.82 -3.58
N GLU A 71 -1.70 11.55 -4.15
CA GLU A 71 -3.08 11.11 -4.19
C GLU A 71 -3.28 9.87 -5.06
N THR A 72 -2.36 9.57 -5.96
CA THR A 72 -2.42 8.36 -6.80
C THR A 72 -1.76 7.19 -6.11
N PHE A 73 -0.62 7.40 -5.44
CA PHE A 73 0.26 6.33 -4.97
C PHE A 73 0.33 6.15 -3.45
N ALA A 74 -0.01 7.19 -2.68
CA ALA A 74 0.14 7.27 -1.23
C ALA A 74 -1.04 8.02 -0.58
N TYR A 75 -2.26 7.76 -1.07
CA TYR A 75 -3.47 8.54 -0.70
C TYR A 75 -3.72 8.56 0.81
N TYR A 76 -3.62 7.41 1.49
CA TYR A 76 -3.86 7.31 2.93
C TYR A 76 -2.70 7.80 3.80
N HIS A 77 -1.46 7.80 3.28
CA HIS A 77 -0.32 8.39 3.98
C HIS A 77 -0.54 9.88 4.27
N LYS A 78 -1.14 10.63 3.31
CA LYS A 78 -1.50 12.04 3.49
C LYS A 78 -2.93 12.28 3.99
N ARG A 79 -3.85 11.31 3.85
CA ARG A 79 -5.24 11.38 4.34
C ARG A 79 -5.49 10.44 5.52
N ARG A 80 -4.72 10.62 6.59
CA ARG A 80 -4.73 9.76 7.78
C ARG A 80 -6.10 9.68 8.46
N ASP A 81 -6.87 10.76 8.49
CA ASP A 81 -8.21 10.76 9.10
C ASP A 81 -9.19 9.87 8.32
N GLU A 82 -9.15 9.94 6.99
CA GLU A 82 -9.96 9.06 6.13
C GLU A 82 -9.51 7.59 6.29
N HIS A 83 -8.20 7.34 6.34
CA HIS A 83 -7.66 6.01 6.59
C HIS A 83 -8.15 5.45 7.94
N ASN A 84 -8.08 6.25 9.01
CA ASN A 84 -8.57 5.88 10.33
C ASN A 84 -10.07 5.55 10.32
N ALA A 85 -10.87 6.36 9.62
CA ALA A 85 -12.31 6.12 9.48
C ALA A 85 -12.59 4.79 8.74
N ILE A 86 -11.84 4.48 7.68
CA ILE A 86 -11.96 3.22 6.94
C ILE A 86 -11.58 2.04 7.81
N ARG A 87 -10.47 2.12 8.58
CA ARG A 87 -10.07 1.07 9.53
C ARG A 87 -11.17 0.78 10.54
N GLN A 88 -11.78 1.81 11.11
CA GLN A 88 -12.89 1.66 12.04
C GLN A 88 -14.14 1.07 11.37
N ALA A 89 -14.45 1.49 10.15
CA ALA A 89 -15.58 0.97 9.38
C ALA A 89 -15.39 -0.51 9.04
N TRP A 90 -14.17 -0.93 8.71
CA TRP A 90 -13.84 -2.34 8.49
C TRP A 90 -13.99 -3.21 9.72
N ALA A 91 -13.54 -2.72 10.88
CA ALA A 91 -13.71 -3.45 12.14
C ALA A 91 -15.19 -3.73 12.43
N LYS A 92 -16.09 -2.80 12.04
CA LYS A 92 -17.54 -2.92 12.23
C LYS A 92 -18.22 -3.71 11.12
N HIS A 93 -17.75 -3.56 9.89
CA HIS A 93 -18.38 -4.09 8.68
C HIS A 93 -17.34 -4.73 7.73
N PRO A 94 -16.72 -5.85 8.14
CA PRO A 94 -15.64 -6.47 7.37
C PRO A 94 -16.08 -6.98 5.99
N ASP A 95 -17.37 -7.27 5.81
CA ASP A 95 -17.94 -7.73 4.52
C ASP A 95 -18.33 -6.60 3.55
N ASN A 96 -18.19 -5.34 3.97
CA ASN A 96 -18.63 -4.20 3.18
C ASN A 96 -17.66 -3.91 2.01
N ARG A 97 -18.00 -4.41 0.83
CA ARG A 97 -17.13 -4.42 -0.37
C ARG A 97 -16.52 -3.06 -0.76
N PRO A 98 -17.25 -1.94 -0.75
CA PRO A 98 -16.67 -0.63 -1.10
C PRO A 98 -15.58 -0.14 -0.16
N LEU A 99 -15.48 -0.69 1.06
CA LEU A 99 -14.36 -0.39 1.95
C LEU A 99 -13.06 -1.06 1.47
N HIS A 100 -13.14 -2.09 0.62
CA HIS A 100 -12.02 -2.87 0.09
C HIS A 100 -11.41 -2.30 -1.20
N HIS A 101 -11.93 -1.16 -1.68
CA HIS A 101 -11.44 -0.55 -2.91
C HIS A 101 -10.25 0.37 -2.62
N ARG A 102 -9.20 0.28 -3.45
CA ARG A 102 -8.15 1.30 -3.46
C ARG A 102 -8.76 2.64 -3.89
N ARG A 103 -8.32 3.71 -3.26
CA ARG A 103 -8.68 5.08 -3.64
C ARG A 103 -7.41 5.86 -3.97
N PRO A 104 -7.15 6.19 -5.24
CA PRO A 104 -7.83 5.78 -6.46
C PRO A 104 -7.26 4.46 -7.04
N SER A 105 -8.09 3.65 -7.71
CA SER A 105 -7.65 2.41 -8.38
C SER A 105 -6.70 2.70 -9.56
N LEU A 106 -5.57 2.00 -9.66
CA LEU A 106 -4.61 2.10 -10.77
C LEU A 106 -5.10 1.45 -12.07
N THR A 107 -6.18 0.65 -12.04
CA THR A 107 -6.83 0.10 -13.23
C THR A 107 -7.95 1.00 -13.76
N SER A 108 -8.27 2.08 -13.07
CA SER A 108 -9.26 3.07 -13.49
C SER A 108 -8.63 4.18 -14.34
N GLU A 109 -9.12 4.39 -15.56
CA GLU A 109 -8.61 5.45 -16.45
C GLU A 109 -8.71 6.85 -15.84
N GLY A 110 -9.79 7.13 -15.10
CA GLY A 110 -9.96 8.41 -14.41
C GLY A 110 -8.89 8.69 -13.34
N THR A 111 -8.17 7.66 -12.87
CA THR A 111 -6.99 7.85 -12.01
C THR A 111 -5.84 8.48 -12.77
N TRP A 112 -5.61 8.02 -13.99
CA TRP A 112 -4.50 8.48 -14.82
C TRP A 112 -4.74 9.88 -15.36
N GLU A 113 -5.98 10.23 -15.71
CA GLU A 113 -6.35 11.61 -16.05
C GLU A 113 -5.99 12.60 -14.92
N ARG A 114 -6.33 12.23 -13.67
CA ARG A 114 -5.99 13.05 -12.49
C ARG A 114 -4.49 13.09 -12.24
N PHE A 115 -3.81 11.96 -12.41
CA PHE A 115 -2.37 11.85 -12.24
C PHE A 115 -1.63 12.76 -13.24
N THR A 116 -1.91 12.64 -14.53
CA THR A 116 -1.33 13.48 -15.59
C THR A 116 -1.53 14.96 -15.29
N LYS A 117 -2.77 15.37 -14.95
CA LYS A 117 -3.04 16.76 -14.60
C LYS A 117 -2.18 17.25 -13.44
N ARG A 118 -2.10 16.49 -12.34
CA ARG A 118 -1.34 16.90 -11.15
C ARG A 118 0.16 16.95 -11.40
N MET A 119 0.68 15.97 -12.13
CA MET A 119 2.07 15.93 -12.51
C MET A 119 2.43 17.19 -13.32
N ASN A 120 1.64 17.51 -14.35
CA ASN A 120 1.91 18.66 -15.22
C ASN A 120 1.80 19.98 -14.47
N ASP A 121 0.78 20.13 -13.62
CA ASP A 121 0.65 21.28 -12.73
C ASP A 121 1.90 21.45 -11.84
N ALA A 122 2.51 20.35 -11.35
CA ALA A 122 3.71 20.40 -10.52
C ALA A 122 4.97 20.74 -11.33
N ILE A 123 5.15 20.10 -12.49
CA ILE A 123 6.26 20.35 -13.41
C ILE A 123 6.25 21.80 -13.86
N GLU A 124 5.12 22.33 -14.34
CA GLU A 124 4.99 23.72 -14.80
C GLU A 124 5.41 24.74 -13.73
N ARG A 125 5.08 24.47 -12.45
CA ARG A 125 5.42 25.37 -11.33
C ARG A 125 6.92 25.38 -11.01
N SER A 126 7.60 24.26 -11.17
CA SER A 126 8.99 24.10 -10.72
C SER A 126 10.03 24.00 -11.84
N ALA A 127 9.65 23.65 -13.06
CA ALA A 127 10.58 23.38 -14.16
C ALA A 127 11.51 24.57 -14.43
N ARG A 128 10.99 25.79 -14.35
CA ARG A 128 11.77 27.04 -14.47
C ARG A 128 12.82 27.23 -13.38
N TYR A 129 12.83 26.42 -12.33
CA TYR A 129 13.83 26.45 -11.28
C TYR A 129 14.77 25.24 -11.32
N ARG A 130 14.63 24.35 -12.33
CA ARG A 130 15.51 23.22 -12.59
C ARG A 130 15.70 22.31 -11.37
N PRO A 131 14.63 21.69 -10.87
CA PRO A 131 14.77 20.71 -9.80
C PRO A 131 15.70 19.57 -10.23
N VAL A 132 16.29 18.92 -9.23
CA VAL A 132 17.21 17.79 -9.43
C VAL A 132 16.44 16.56 -9.88
N PHE A 133 15.27 16.30 -9.29
CA PHE A 133 14.32 15.27 -9.71
C PHE A 133 12.91 15.66 -9.22
N TYR A 134 11.91 14.86 -9.59
CA TYR A 134 10.55 14.97 -9.07
C TYR A 134 10.22 13.72 -8.24
N ASN A 135 9.87 13.88 -6.96
CA ASN A 135 9.42 12.74 -6.16
C ASN A 135 7.90 12.58 -6.32
N MET A 136 7.46 11.48 -6.92
CA MET A 136 6.03 11.24 -7.16
C MET A 136 5.23 11.12 -5.88
N ALA A 137 5.74 10.36 -4.91
CA ALA A 137 5.06 10.09 -3.65
C ALA A 137 6.05 9.53 -2.64
N ASP A 138 5.78 9.83 -1.38
CA ASP A 138 6.46 9.24 -0.23
C ASP A 138 5.64 8.07 0.33
N GLU A 139 6.33 7.05 0.84
CA GLU A 139 5.73 5.83 1.39
C GLU A 139 4.67 5.21 0.46
N ILE A 140 5.06 5.00 -0.80
CA ILE A 140 4.19 4.41 -1.84
C ILE A 140 3.63 3.09 -1.33
N GLY A 141 2.31 3.04 -1.28
CA GLY A 141 1.54 2.03 -0.61
C GLY A 141 0.11 2.51 -0.61
N ILE A 142 -0.84 1.59 -0.69
CA ILE A 142 -2.24 2.00 -0.65
C ILE A 142 -2.59 2.54 0.75
N ALA A 143 -1.96 2.01 1.79
CA ALA A 143 -2.12 2.30 3.20
C ALA A 143 -0.77 2.54 3.90
N ASP A 144 -0.79 2.63 5.24
CA ASP A 144 0.36 2.86 6.11
C ASP A 144 1.31 1.64 6.15
N GLN A 145 1.95 1.37 5.00
CA GLN A 145 3.02 0.38 4.81
C GLN A 145 2.67 -1.05 5.30
N SER A 146 1.76 -1.74 4.61
CA SER A 146 1.28 -3.12 4.84
C SER A 146 -0.05 -3.23 5.59
N ALA A 147 -0.90 -2.21 5.53
CA ALA A 147 -2.25 -2.37 6.02
C ALA A 147 -3.08 -3.22 5.06
N VAL A 148 -4.17 -3.75 5.58
CA VAL A 148 -5.15 -4.53 4.84
C VAL A 148 -5.71 -3.80 3.60
N SER A 149 -5.69 -2.46 3.64
CA SER A 149 -6.05 -1.55 2.54
C SER A 149 -5.05 -1.51 1.42
N ASP A 150 -3.93 -2.22 1.56
CA ASP A 150 -2.91 -2.40 0.54
C ASP A 150 -3.32 -3.23 -0.67
N LEU A 151 -4.59 -3.62 -0.76
CA LEU A 151 -5.12 -4.43 -1.85
C LEU A 151 -6.31 -3.73 -2.52
N ASP A 152 -6.35 -3.72 -3.85
CA ASP A 152 -7.43 -3.08 -4.60
C ASP A 152 -8.52 -4.05 -5.07
N TRP A 153 -9.73 -3.94 -4.51
CA TRP A 153 -10.91 -4.69 -4.95
C TRP A 153 -11.94 -3.88 -5.71
N GLU A 154 -11.58 -2.71 -6.25
CA GLU A 154 -12.44 -2.01 -7.18
C GLU A 154 -12.82 -2.94 -8.36
N TYR A 155 -14.01 -2.73 -8.94
CA TYR A 155 -14.51 -3.57 -10.02
C TYR A 155 -13.53 -3.67 -11.20
N SER A 156 -12.88 -2.57 -11.59
CA SER A 156 -11.88 -2.57 -12.67
C SER A 156 -10.68 -3.46 -12.33
N SER A 157 -10.18 -3.38 -11.10
CA SER A 157 -9.07 -4.22 -10.62
C SER A 157 -9.47 -5.70 -10.57
N ARG A 158 -10.71 -6.00 -10.20
CA ARG A 158 -11.22 -7.37 -10.15
C ARG A 158 -11.36 -8.01 -11.52
N ASP A 159 -11.68 -7.23 -12.53
CA ASP A 159 -11.75 -7.71 -13.91
C ASP A 159 -10.34 -7.88 -14.49
N ALA A 160 -9.45 -6.91 -14.27
CA ALA A 160 -8.03 -7.02 -14.63
C ALA A 160 -7.34 -8.22 -13.96
N TRP A 161 -7.65 -8.51 -12.69
CA TRP A 161 -7.16 -9.70 -12.00
C TRP A 161 -7.67 -11.00 -12.62
N ARG A 162 -8.95 -11.04 -13.04
CA ARG A 162 -9.51 -12.21 -13.72
C ARG A 162 -8.85 -12.42 -15.08
N ASP A 163 -8.52 -11.34 -15.79
CA ASP A 163 -7.79 -11.42 -17.05
C ASP A 163 -6.35 -11.88 -16.84
N TRP A 164 -5.70 -11.45 -15.76
CA TRP A 164 -4.41 -11.97 -15.33
C TRP A 164 -4.48 -13.49 -15.08
N LEU A 165 -5.45 -13.96 -14.30
CA LEU A 165 -5.64 -15.40 -14.06
C LEU A 165 -5.92 -16.21 -15.33
N GLN A 166 -6.67 -15.64 -16.26
CA GLN A 166 -6.91 -16.27 -17.57
C GLN A 166 -5.62 -16.44 -18.36
N ASN A 167 -4.70 -15.48 -18.27
CA ASN A 167 -3.40 -15.57 -18.92
C ASN A 167 -2.50 -16.61 -18.25
N GLU A 168 -2.49 -16.69 -16.92
CA GLU A 168 -1.66 -17.65 -16.19
C GLU A 168 -2.12 -19.10 -16.40
N TYR A 169 -3.41 -19.38 -16.19
CA TYR A 169 -3.90 -20.76 -16.17
C TYR A 169 -4.50 -21.22 -17.50
N ARG A 170 -4.83 -20.29 -18.41
CA ARG A 170 -5.51 -20.52 -19.72
C ARG A 170 -6.92 -21.10 -19.66
N THR A 171 -7.20 -21.99 -18.71
CA THR A 171 -8.50 -22.66 -18.53
C THR A 171 -8.91 -22.66 -17.07
N VAL A 172 -10.22 -22.54 -16.80
CA VAL A 172 -10.75 -22.63 -15.43
C VAL A 172 -10.48 -24.01 -14.80
N GLY A 173 -10.36 -25.06 -15.62
CA GLY A 173 -9.99 -26.39 -15.16
C GLY A 173 -8.56 -26.49 -14.62
N ALA A 174 -7.61 -25.75 -15.21
CA ALA A 174 -6.24 -25.67 -14.70
C ALA A 174 -6.19 -24.90 -13.37
N LEU A 175 -6.89 -23.77 -13.29
CA LEU A 175 -7.04 -23.02 -12.03
C LEU A 175 -7.69 -23.88 -10.95
N ASN A 176 -8.80 -24.57 -11.25
CA ASN A 176 -9.51 -25.43 -10.30
C ASN A 176 -8.61 -26.56 -9.76
N ARG A 177 -7.70 -27.11 -10.58
CA ARG A 177 -6.71 -28.09 -10.11
C ARG A 177 -5.69 -27.45 -9.17
N GLN A 178 -5.18 -26.27 -9.51
CA GLN A 178 -4.19 -25.58 -8.66
C GLN A 178 -4.81 -25.10 -7.35
N TRP A 179 -6.01 -24.55 -7.39
CA TRP A 179 -6.71 -23.96 -6.24
C TRP A 179 -7.58 -24.98 -5.47
N GLU A 180 -7.63 -26.23 -5.93
CA GLU A 180 -8.53 -27.27 -5.40
C GLU A 180 -9.99 -26.78 -5.29
N SER A 181 -10.44 -26.06 -6.32
CA SER A 181 -11.76 -25.43 -6.38
C SER A 181 -12.63 -26.02 -7.50
N ASN A 182 -13.87 -25.55 -7.64
CA ASN A 182 -14.83 -26.07 -8.63
C ASN A 182 -15.54 -24.98 -9.43
N HIS A 183 -14.86 -23.88 -9.75
CA HIS A 183 -15.48 -22.79 -10.49
C HIS A 183 -15.98 -23.26 -11.86
N ALA A 184 -17.27 -23.00 -12.14
CA ALA A 184 -17.90 -23.36 -13.41
C ALA A 184 -17.44 -22.48 -14.59
N SER A 185 -16.92 -21.28 -14.32
CA SER A 185 -16.42 -20.33 -15.33
C SER A 185 -15.56 -19.25 -14.69
N TRP A 186 -14.78 -18.54 -15.50
CA TRP A 186 -14.00 -17.36 -15.10
C TRP A 186 -14.85 -16.30 -14.39
N ALA A 187 -16.08 -16.07 -14.88
CA ALA A 187 -17.02 -15.12 -14.29
C ALA A 187 -17.43 -15.47 -12.84
N LYS A 188 -17.20 -16.71 -12.39
CA LYS A 188 -17.46 -17.19 -11.03
C LYS A 188 -16.21 -17.26 -10.14
N VAL A 189 -15.02 -17.04 -10.69
CA VAL A 189 -13.78 -16.96 -9.91
C VAL A 189 -13.81 -15.71 -9.05
N ARG A 190 -13.58 -15.87 -7.74
CA ARG A 190 -13.53 -14.80 -6.75
C ARG A 190 -12.31 -15.06 -5.89
N GLY A 191 -11.56 -14.01 -5.58
CA GLY A 191 -10.47 -14.15 -4.62
C GLY A 191 -11.04 -14.20 -3.22
N PHE A 192 -10.42 -15.00 -2.38
CA PHE A 192 -10.59 -14.90 -0.96
C PHE A 192 -9.69 -13.74 -0.50
N PHE A 193 -10.24 -12.89 0.37
CA PHE A 193 -9.64 -11.63 0.78
C PHE A 193 -9.23 -11.70 2.26
N PRO A 194 -8.06 -12.24 2.64
CA PRO A 194 -7.63 -12.38 4.02
C PRO A 194 -7.22 -11.03 4.61
N SER A 195 -8.20 -10.19 4.87
CA SER A 195 -8.02 -8.77 5.16
C SER A 195 -8.33 -8.43 6.60
N THR A 196 -8.99 -9.30 7.33
CA THR A 196 -9.39 -9.02 8.70
C THR A 196 -9.20 -10.29 9.48
N HIS A 197 -9.17 -10.16 10.80
CA HIS A 197 -9.23 -11.32 11.65
C HIS A 197 -10.42 -12.23 11.27
N TYR A 198 -11.54 -11.68 10.77
CA TYR A 198 -12.70 -12.44 10.25
C TYR A 198 -12.38 -13.36 9.05
N MET A 199 -11.39 -13.03 8.23
CA MET A 199 -10.99 -13.84 7.10
C MET A 199 -9.90 -14.85 7.48
N TYR A 200 -9.01 -14.49 8.41
CA TYR A 200 -8.16 -15.47 9.10
C TYR A 200 -8.99 -16.50 9.86
N ASP A 201 -10.07 -16.05 10.49
CA ASP A 201 -11.10 -16.85 11.15
C ASP A 201 -11.71 -17.87 10.17
N ARG A 202 -12.00 -17.47 8.92
CA ARG A 202 -12.42 -18.42 7.88
C ARG A 202 -11.32 -19.42 7.51
N LEU A 203 -10.08 -18.96 7.36
CA LEU A 203 -8.94 -19.87 7.10
C LEU A 203 -8.74 -20.84 8.27
N TRP A 204 -8.99 -20.40 9.50
CA TRP A 204 -8.96 -21.26 10.67
C TRP A 204 -10.09 -22.29 10.64
N ALA A 205 -11.32 -21.87 10.32
CA ALA A 205 -12.47 -22.76 10.28
C ALA A 205 -12.36 -23.80 9.15
N ASP A 206 -12.04 -23.34 7.94
CA ASP A 206 -12.16 -24.12 6.71
C ASP A 206 -10.87 -24.92 6.41
N VAL A 207 -9.71 -24.45 6.89
CA VAL A 207 -8.41 -25.07 6.61
C VAL A 207 -7.77 -25.60 7.88
N LEU A 208 -7.41 -24.73 8.83
CA LEU A 208 -6.56 -25.10 9.96
C LEU A 208 -7.22 -26.14 10.88
N LEU A 209 -8.43 -25.84 11.37
CA LEU A 209 -9.15 -26.70 12.30
C LEU A 209 -9.65 -27.96 11.60
N ALA A 210 -10.20 -27.81 10.39
CA ALA A 210 -10.64 -28.93 9.56
C ALA A 210 -9.52 -29.92 9.30
N ARG A 211 -8.31 -29.44 9.04
CA ARG A 211 -7.15 -30.29 8.82
C ARG A 211 -6.62 -30.91 10.11
N SER A 212 -6.42 -30.11 11.16
CA SER A 212 -5.78 -30.57 12.39
C SER A 212 -6.64 -31.55 13.17
N PHE A 213 -7.97 -31.45 13.03
CA PHE A 213 -8.89 -32.28 13.78
C PHE A 213 -9.77 -33.17 12.90
N GLY A 214 -9.94 -32.89 11.61
CA GLY A 214 -10.81 -33.63 10.68
C GLY A 214 -12.31 -33.42 10.92
N THR A 215 -12.74 -33.42 12.18
CA THR A 215 -14.14 -33.35 12.61
C THR A 215 -14.26 -32.51 13.88
N ILE A 216 -15.40 -31.84 14.06
CA ILE A 216 -15.64 -31.03 15.26
C ILE A 216 -15.63 -31.88 16.55
N GLU A 217 -16.03 -33.15 16.49
CA GLU A 217 -16.04 -34.07 17.63
C GLU A 217 -14.62 -34.36 18.14
N LYS A 218 -13.64 -34.47 17.22
CA LYS A 218 -12.22 -34.63 17.58
C LYS A 218 -11.67 -33.38 18.26
N PHE A 219 -12.03 -32.20 17.76
CA PHE A 219 -11.68 -30.92 18.39
C PHE A 219 -12.29 -30.82 19.79
N ASN A 220 -13.59 -31.07 19.92
CA ASN A 220 -14.31 -31.03 21.19
C ASN A 220 -13.70 -31.97 22.23
N ARG A 221 -13.28 -33.18 21.83
CA ARG A 221 -12.53 -34.09 22.72
C ARG A 221 -11.16 -33.54 23.11
N ALA A 222 -10.43 -32.93 22.18
CA ALA A 222 -9.10 -32.39 22.45
C ALA A 222 -9.14 -31.20 23.42
N PHE A 223 -10.19 -30.38 23.36
CA PHE A 223 -10.31 -29.14 24.14
C PHE A 223 -11.32 -29.20 25.29
N GLY A 224 -12.08 -30.28 25.44
CA GLY A 224 -13.10 -30.40 26.49
C GLY A 224 -14.30 -29.48 26.26
N THR A 225 -14.69 -29.29 25.01
CA THR A 225 -15.73 -28.33 24.58
C THR A 225 -16.90 -29.03 23.89
N GLY A 226 -17.94 -28.28 23.53
CA GLY A 226 -19.17 -28.77 22.91
C GLY A 226 -19.62 -27.92 21.73
N TYR A 227 -18.68 -27.47 20.89
CA TYR A 227 -18.99 -26.68 19.69
C TYR A 227 -19.74 -27.51 18.65
N LYS A 228 -20.62 -26.85 17.88
CA LYS A 228 -21.39 -27.50 16.81
C LYS A 228 -20.66 -27.53 15.46
N SER A 229 -19.71 -26.62 15.26
CA SER A 229 -18.94 -26.49 14.01
C SER A 229 -17.61 -25.79 14.26
N PHE A 230 -16.65 -25.91 13.33
CA PHE A 230 -15.42 -25.10 13.38
C PHE A 230 -15.71 -23.60 13.24
N ALA A 231 -16.74 -23.23 12.49
CA ALA A 231 -17.21 -21.85 12.42
C ALA A 231 -17.63 -21.30 13.79
N ASP A 232 -18.25 -22.12 14.66
CA ASP A 232 -18.60 -21.71 16.02
C ASP A 232 -17.38 -21.58 16.94
N VAL A 233 -16.36 -22.43 16.78
CA VAL A 233 -15.08 -22.31 17.50
C VAL A 233 -14.47 -20.94 17.25
N VAL A 234 -14.33 -20.62 15.97
CA VAL A 234 -13.71 -19.39 15.51
C VAL A 234 -14.54 -18.18 15.91
N ALA A 235 -15.86 -18.21 15.68
CA ALA A 235 -16.73 -17.09 16.04
C ALA A 235 -16.79 -16.86 17.56
N GLY A 236 -16.72 -17.94 18.35
CA GLY A 236 -16.66 -17.87 19.81
C GLY A 236 -15.35 -17.22 20.27
N TYR A 237 -14.22 -17.72 19.76
CA TYR A 237 -12.89 -17.18 20.06
C TYR A 237 -12.76 -15.71 19.64
N ALA A 238 -13.20 -15.36 18.43
CA ALA A 238 -13.19 -13.98 17.94
C ALA A 238 -14.00 -13.01 18.82
N ALA A 239 -15.03 -13.49 19.52
CA ALA A 239 -15.87 -12.67 20.38
C ALA A 239 -15.25 -12.36 21.75
N VAL A 240 -14.18 -13.07 22.14
CA VAL A 240 -13.53 -12.95 23.44
C VAL A 240 -12.03 -12.69 23.35
N ARG A 241 -11.40 -12.85 22.18
CA ARG A 241 -9.98 -12.54 22.01
C ARG A 241 -9.74 -11.05 22.22
N THR A 242 -8.86 -10.74 23.15
CA THR A 242 -8.44 -9.38 23.51
C THR A 242 -6.92 -9.39 23.66
N ASP A 243 -6.38 -8.81 24.72
CA ASP A 243 -5.03 -9.04 25.22
C ASP A 243 -4.97 -10.21 26.23
N ASP A 244 -3.77 -10.54 26.68
CA ASP A 244 -3.52 -11.60 27.65
C ASP A 244 -4.27 -11.36 28.98
N GLU A 245 -4.37 -10.10 29.42
CA GLU A 245 -5.08 -9.72 30.64
C GLU A 245 -6.59 -9.96 30.52
N GLY A 246 -7.21 -9.55 29.41
CA GLY A 246 -8.63 -9.72 29.15
C GLY A 246 -9.07 -11.19 28.96
N MET A 247 -8.16 -12.08 28.56
CA MET A 247 -8.42 -13.52 28.45
C MET A 247 -8.18 -14.30 29.74
N THR A 248 -7.75 -13.64 30.84
CA THR A 248 -7.71 -14.26 32.16
C THR A 248 -9.11 -14.47 32.74
N ALA A 249 -9.23 -15.30 33.79
CA ALA A 249 -10.51 -15.48 34.47
C ALA A 249 -11.06 -14.15 35.06
N ALA A 250 -10.19 -13.26 35.51
CA ALA A 250 -10.58 -11.94 36.01
C ALA A 250 -11.11 -11.06 34.87
N GLY A 251 -10.36 -10.94 33.77
CA GLY A 251 -10.76 -10.16 32.59
C GLY A 251 -12.08 -10.66 31.97
N LEU A 252 -12.23 -11.97 31.82
CA LEU A 252 -13.47 -12.59 31.31
C LEU A 252 -14.66 -12.36 32.25
N THR A 253 -14.43 -12.40 33.57
CA THR A 253 -15.48 -12.13 34.56
C THR A 253 -15.98 -10.70 34.45
N GLU A 254 -15.05 -9.74 34.36
CA GLU A 254 -15.35 -8.33 34.19
C GLU A 254 -16.10 -8.06 32.88
N ALA A 255 -15.59 -8.57 31.76
CA ALA A 255 -16.14 -8.30 30.43
C ALA A 255 -17.47 -9.02 30.16
N HIS A 256 -17.71 -10.18 30.77
CA HIS A 256 -18.81 -11.06 30.38
C HIS A 256 -19.72 -11.49 31.54
N ARG A 257 -19.54 -10.92 32.73
CA ARG A 257 -20.44 -11.14 33.89
C ARG A 257 -20.54 -12.62 34.30
N GLY A 258 -19.40 -13.31 34.31
CA GLY A 258 -19.26 -14.69 34.80
C GLY A 258 -19.52 -15.79 33.75
N ALA A 259 -19.54 -17.05 34.21
CA ALA A 259 -19.43 -18.25 33.38
C ALA A 259 -20.54 -18.38 32.31
N ALA A 260 -21.78 -17.98 32.64
CA ALA A 260 -22.90 -18.04 31.71
C ALA A 260 -22.75 -17.05 30.55
N GLY A 261 -22.22 -15.86 30.81
CA GLY A 261 -21.98 -14.86 29.77
C GLY A 261 -20.80 -15.23 28.88
N VAL A 262 -19.71 -15.73 29.48
CA VAL A 262 -18.56 -16.28 28.73
C VAL A 262 -18.99 -17.44 27.84
N SER A 263 -19.73 -18.41 28.39
CA SER A 263 -20.25 -19.57 27.62
C SER A 263 -21.12 -19.13 26.43
N ARG A 264 -21.94 -18.09 26.62
CA ARG A 264 -22.76 -17.53 25.54
C ARG A 264 -21.92 -16.92 24.43
N LYS A 265 -20.87 -16.17 24.79
CA LYS A 265 -19.95 -15.55 23.84
C LYS A 265 -19.12 -16.57 23.10
N LEU A 266 -18.56 -17.54 23.84
CA LEU A 266 -17.81 -18.66 23.29
C LEU A 266 -18.67 -19.70 22.58
N ARG A 267 -20.01 -19.62 22.61
CA ARG A 267 -20.91 -20.59 21.94
C ARG A 267 -20.71 -22.06 22.36
N THR A 268 -20.14 -22.28 23.54
CA THR A 268 -19.98 -23.60 24.17
C THR A 268 -20.13 -23.44 25.68
N ALA A 269 -20.60 -24.49 26.37
CA ALA A 269 -20.81 -24.45 27.81
C ALA A 269 -19.50 -24.69 28.58
N PHE A 270 -19.25 -23.87 29.59
CA PHE A 270 -18.21 -24.06 30.61
C PHE A 270 -18.83 -24.06 32.00
N LYS A 271 -18.29 -24.84 32.96
CA LYS A 271 -18.83 -24.92 34.32
C LYS A 271 -18.44 -23.69 35.15
N SER A 272 -17.27 -23.12 34.88
CA SER A 272 -16.72 -21.94 35.54
C SER A 272 -16.06 -21.00 34.53
N VAL A 273 -15.73 -19.78 34.96
CA VAL A 273 -14.90 -18.88 34.15
C VAL A 273 -13.48 -19.41 34.05
N ASP A 274 -12.97 -20.08 35.09
CA ASP A 274 -11.65 -20.69 35.09
C ASP A 274 -11.53 -21.79 34.02
N ASP A 275 -12.58 -22.60 33.82
CA ASP A 275 -12.61 -23.61 32.75
C ASP A 275 -12.52 -22.95 31.37
N ALA A 276 -13.20 -21.82 31.18
CA ALA A 276 -13.16 -21.07 29.92
C ALA A 276 -11.78 -20.42 29.68
N ALA A 277 -11.18 -19.83 30.72
CA ALA A 277 -9.83 -19.27 30.66
C ALA A 277 -8.78 -20.36 30.39
N ALA A 278 -8.92 -21.53 31.01
CA ALA A 278 -8.05 -22.68 30.77
C ALA A 278 -8.18 -23.19 29.32
N TYR A 279 -9.40 -23.25 28.79
CA TYR A 279 -9.64 -23.54 27.37
C TYR A 279 -8.93 -22.53 26.47
N LEU A 280 -9.16 -21.22 26.68
CA LEU A 280 -8.56 -20.16 25.86
C LEU A 280 -7.04 -20.23 25.90
N LYS A 281 -6.43 -20.35 27.09
CA LYS A 281 -4.99 -20.53 27.24
C LYS A 281 -4.47 -21.75 26.49
N LYS A 282 -5.16 -22.89 26.57
CA LYS A 282 -4.78 -24.11 25.85
C LYS A 282 -4.93 -23.95 24.34
N PHE A 283 -5.97 -23.24 23.90
CA PHE A 283 -6.21 -22.94 22.49
C PHE A 283 -5.14 -22.00 21.94
N GLU A 284 -4.82 -20.90 22.64
CA GLU A 284 -3.70 -20.01 22.33
C GLU A 284 -2.38 -20.76 22.23
N GLN A 285 -2.07 -21.61 23.20
CA GLN A 285 -0.84 -22.42 23.16
C GLN A 285 -0.82 -23.38 21.98
N TRP A 286 -1.98 -23.92 21.58
CA TRP A 286 -2.06 -24.78 20.41
C TRP A 286 -1.89 -23.98 19.12
N VAL A 287 -2.54 -22.81 19.00
CA VAL A 287 -2.39 -21.88 17.87
C VAL A 287 -0.94 -21.41 17.75
N ALA A 288 -0.30 -20.99 18.85
CA ALA A 288 1.09 -20.51 18.87
C ALA A 288 2.12 -21.61 18.52
N ARG A 289 1.74 -22.88 18.66
CA ARG A 289 2.54 -24.03 18.19
C ARG A 289 2.28 -24.40 16.73
N GLN A 290 1.28 -23.79 16.09
CA GLN A 290 1.14 -23.88 14.63
C GLN A 290 2.25 -23.00 14.04
N ASP A 291 3.41 -23.59 13.84
CA ASP A 291 4.48 -22.91 13.13
C ASP A 291 4.17 -22.86 11.62
N ALA A 292 4.77 -21.90 10.93
CA ALA A 292 4.75 -21.88 9.47
C ALA A 292 5.56 -23.06 8.85
N ALA A 293 6.26 -23.85 9.68
CA ALA A 293 7.16 -24.90 9.23
C ALA A 293 6.41 -26.15 8.74
N ASP A 294 5.16 -26.35 9.14
CA ASP A 294 4.28 -27.39 8.56
C ASP A 294 3.00 -26.84 7.93
N THR A 295 3.18 -26.00 6.90
CA THR A 295 2.11 -25.60 5.96
C THR A 295 1.89 -26.63 4.84
N ARG A 296 2.47 -27.83 4.92
CA ARG A 296 2.49 -28.80 3.81
C ARG A 296 1.08 -29.22 3.40
N GLY A 297 0.55 -28.76 2.27
CA GLY A 297 -0.84 -29.06 1.86
C GLY A 297 -1.87 -28.02 2.34
N TRP A 298 -1.42 -26.87 2.81
CA TRP A 298 -2.25 -25.67 2.72
C TRP A 298 -2.25 -25.25 1.26
N ASN A 299 -3.44 -25.13 0.68
CA ASN A 299 -3.57 -24.55 -0.63
C ASN A 299 -3.82 -23.04 -0.51
N LEU A 300 -2.72 -22.29 -0.52
CA LEU A 300 -2.74 -20.82 -0.54
C LEU A 300 -2.60 -20.25 -1.96
N SER A 301 -2.72 -21.08 -3.00
CA SER A 301 -2.45 -20.66 -4.39
C SER A 301 -3.26 -19.43 -4.78
N TRP A 302 -4.54 -19.38 -4.40
CA TRP A 302 -5.41 -18.23 -4.67
C TRP A 302 -4.93 -16.93 -4.00
N TRP A 303 -4.28 -17.01 -2.83
CA TRP A 303 -3.73 -15.85 -2.13
C TRP A 303 -2.42 -15.41 -2.77
N CYS A 304 -1.55 -16.38 -3.04
CA CYS A 304 -0.27 -16.15 -3.72
C CYS A 304 -0.50 -15.48 -5.08
N ASP A 305 -1.42 -16.01 -5.89
CA ASP A 305 -1.81 -15.45 -7.18
C ASP A 305 -2.33 -14.01 -7.06
N PHE A 306 -3.15 -13.73 -6.05
CA PHE A 306 -3.66 -12.39 -5.83
C PHE A 306 -2.56 -11.42 -5.36
N ARG A 307 -1.65 -11.88 -4.51
CA ARG A 307 -0.48 -11.11 -4.09
C ARG A 307 0.45 -10.79 -5.25
N GLU A 308 0.74 -11.80 -6.09
CA GLU A 308 1.54 -11.63 -7.30
C GLU A 308 0.89 -10.65 -8.27
N TYR A 309 -0.42 -10.77 -8.50
CA TYR A 309 -1.16 -9.78 -9.27
C TYR A 309 -1.07 -8.37 -8.66
N MET A 310 -1.12 -8.23 -7.34
CA MET A 310 -1.04 -6.91 -6.69
C MET A 310 0.35 -6.27 -6.82
N ASP A 311 1.40 -7.09 -6.78
CA ASP A 311 2.77 -6.64 -7.05
C ASP A 311 2.90 -6.19 -8.53
N GLU A 312 2.37 -6.96 -9.47
CA GLU A 312 2.30 -6.57 -10.88
C GLU A 312 1.43 -5.32 -11.13
N TYR A 313 0.30 -5.22 -10.45
CA TYR A 313 -0.61 -4.09 -10.52
C TYR A 313 0.10 -2.79 -10.11
N MET A 314 0.86 -2.83 -9.01
CA MET A 314 1.66 -1.69 -8.58
C MET A 314 2.78 -1.41 -9.60
N ALA A 315 3.52 -2.43 -10.02
CA ALA A 315 4.60 -2.26 -11.01
C ALA A 315 4.11 -1.65 -12.33
N ARG A 316 2.94 -2.08 -12.84
CA ARG A 316 2.31 -1.53 -14.04
C ARG A 316 1.85 -0.09 -13.84
N GLY A 317 1.27 0.23 -12.68
CA GLY A 317 0.92 1.60 -12.37
C GLY A 317 2.14 2.52 -12.33
N LEU A 318 3.20 2.08 -11.65
CA LEU A 318 4.47 2.80 -11.60
C LEU A 318 5.11 2.98 -12.99
N ALA A 319 5.08 1.94 -13.82
CA ALA A 319 5.55 2.02 -15.21
C ALA A 319 4.71 3.02 -16.03
N ARG A 320 3.38 2.98 -15.91
CA ARG A 320 2.49 3.93 -16.59
C ARG A 320 2.72 5.37 -16.13
N ALA A 321 2.99 5.58 -14.84
CA ALA A 321 3.33 6.89 -14.31
C ALA A 321 4.63 7.44 -14.93
N ARG A 322 5.66 6.59 -15.04
CA ARG A 322 6.89 6.94 -15.75
C ARG A 322 6.62 7.25 -17.22
N ASP A 323 5.88 6.40 -17.92
CA ASP A 323 5.59 6.60 -19.35
C ASP A 323 4.85 7.93 -19.60
N ILE A 324 3.95 8.34 -18.68
CA ILE A 324 3.30 9.66 -18.73
C ILE A 324 4.33 10.79 -18.52
N ALA A 325 5.24 10.64 -17.55
CA ALA A 325 6.27 11.63 -17.28
C ALA A 325 7.25 11.79 -18.47
N ASP A 326 7.64 10.68 -19.10
CA ASP A 326 8.55 10.67 -20.25
C ASP A 326 7.92 11.33 -21.49
N LEU A 327 6.61 11.15 -21.70
CA LEU A 327 5.87 11.79 -22.79
C LEU A 327 5.83 13.31 -22.65
N ASP A 328 5.72 13.81 -21.43
CA ASP A 328 5.72 15.24 -21.15
C ASP A 328 7.13 15.85 -21.19
N ASP A 329 8.18 15.10 -20.78
CA ASP A 329 9.58 15.54 -20.92
C ASP A 329 9.99 15.71 -22.40
N LEU A 330 9.44 14.87 -23.30
CA LEU A 330 9.59 15.03 -24.75
C LEU A 330 8.89 16.29 -25.28
N LEU A 331 7.68 16.60 -24.80
CA LEU A 331 6.95 17.82 -25.19
C LEU A 331 7.67 19.09 -24.73
N ASP A 332 8.30 19.07 -23.55
CA ASP A 332 9.07 20.19 -23.02
C ASP A 332 10.41 20.37 -23.78
N LEU A 333 11.04 19.26 -24.21
CA LEU A 333 12.22 19.27 -25.10
C LEU A 333 11.93 19.96 -26.44
N PHE A 334 10.76 19.70 -27.04
CA PHE A 334 10.37 20.32 -28.32
C PHE A 334 9.95 21.80 -28.16
N GLN A 335 9.38 22.19 -27.02
CA GLN A 335 9.03 23.59 -26.76
C GLN A 335 10.24 24.46 -26.41
N HIS A 336 11.25 23.92 -25.70
CA HIS A 336 12.47 24.66 -25.36
C HIS A 336 13.53 24.70 -26.47
N LEU A 337 13.48 23.80 -27.46
CA LEU A 337 14.45 23.79 -28.57
C LEU A 337 14.06 24.63 -29.79
N GLY A 338 12.91 25.32 -29.81
CA GLY A 338 12.59 26.32 -30.82
C GLY A 338 12.78 25.83 -32.27
N ARG A 339 12.34 24.61 -32.61
CA ARG A 339 12.40 24.10 -33.98
C ARG A 339 11.00 23.88 -34.54
N SER A 340 10.82 24.42 -35.74
CA SER A 340 9.60 24.34 -36.54
C SER A 340 9.18 22.90 -36.77
N ARG A 341 7.87 22.71 -36.89
CA ARG A 341 7.23 21.54 -37.49
C ARG A 341 8.05 21.03 -38.68
N ASP A 342 8.64 19.87 -38.53
CA ASP A 342 8.68 18.86 -39.59
C ASP A 342 8.41 17.51 -38.92
N GLN A 343 7.23 16.98 -39.25
CA GLN A 343 6.83 15.61 -38.98
C GLN A 343 7.65 14.72 -39.91
N ASP A 344 8.16 13.60 -39.38
CA ASP A 344 8.70 12.42 -40.08
C ASP A 344 10.14 12.07 -39.67
N ALA A 345 10.29 11.49 -38.47
CA ALA A 345 11.21 10.39 -38.18
C ALA A 345 11.23 10.09 -36.68
N VAL A 346 10.50 9.04 -36.24
CA VAL A 346 10.75 8.41 -34.93
C VAL A 346 11.30 7.01 -35.18
N PRO A 347 12.60 6.75 -34.96
CA PRO A 347 13.13 5.40 -35.01
C PRO A 347 12.70 4.59 -33.77
N GLN A 348 12.08 3.43 -34.01
CA GLN A 348 11.86 2.42 -33.00
C GLN A 348 13.20 1.84 -32.52
N ARG A 349 13.59 2.11 -31.28
CA ARG A 349 14.29 1.20 -30.35
C ARG A 349 14.79 1.98 -29.14
N ILE A 350 14.38 1.56 -27.95
CA ILE A 350 15.27 1.13 -26.86
C ILE A 350 14.42 0.29 -25.90
N ARG A 351 14.71 -1.02 -25.86
CA ARG A 351 14.30 -1.97 -24.81
C ARG A 351 15.61 -2.44 -24.17
N ARG A 352 15.77 -2.22 -22.86
CA ARG A 352 16.32 -3.13 -21.82
C ARG A 352 17.08 -2.36 -20.73
N GLN A 353 16.98 -2.95 -19.52
CA GLN A 353 17.57 -2.58 -18.23
C GLN A 353 16.75 -1.49 -17.52
N THR A 354 16.15 -1.73 -16.36
CA THR A 354 16.70 -2.33 -15.15
C THR A 354 15.65 -3.12 -14.34
N GLN A 355 16.02 -4.34 -13.92
CA GLN A 355 15.42 -5.03 -12.77
C GLN A 355 16.33 -4.77 -11.56
N GLY A 356 15.75 -4.38 -10.44
CA GLY A 356 16.40 -4.46 -9.12
C GLY A 356 16.40 -3.16 -8.32
N ALA A 357 15.36 -2.99 -7.49
CA ALA A 357 15.41 -2.46 -6.11
C ALA A 357 13.97 -2.20 -5.66
N VAL A 358 13.49 -2.98 -4.69
CA VAL A 358 12.22 -2.72 -3.99
C VAL A 358 12.58 -1.97 -2.72
N GLY A 359 12.27 -0.67 -2.66
CA GLY A 359 12.45 0.18 -1.49
C GLY A 359 12.82 1.62 -1.84
N CYS A 360 11.98 2.57 -1.42
CA CYS A 360 12.05 4.04 -1.53
C CYS A 360 11.91 4.64 -2.94
N GLY A 361 10.95 5.57 -3.06
CA GLY A 361 10.76 6.59 -4.11
C GLY A 361 11.20 6.24 -5.54
N ILE A 362 10.25 6.22 -6.48
CA ILE A 362 10.64 6.22 -7.89
C ILE A 362 11.30 7.57 -8.21
N LEU A 363 12.60 7.49 -8.44
CA LEU A 363 13.41 8.54 -9.03
C LEU A 363 13.11 8.57 -10.53
N ILE A 364 12.37 9.58 -10.99
CA ILE A 364 12.37 9.94 -12.40
C ILE A 364 13.57 10.87 -12.59
N GLY A 365 14.71 10.26 -12.90
CA GLY A 365 15.92 10.97 -13.30
C GLY A 365 15.92 11.16 -14.81
N ARG A 366 16.39 12.33 -15.26
CA ARG A 366 16.72 12.55 -16.67
C ARG A 366 17.90 11.65 -17.04
N ASP A 367 17.66 10.59 -17.79
CA ASP A 367 18.71 9.97 -18.59
C ASP A 367 19.05 10.95 -19.73
N ILE A 368 20.29 11.44 -19.75
CA ILE A 368 20.85 12.33 -20.79
C ILE A 368 21.73 11.51 -21.72
#